data_AF-A0A132TBH4-F1
#
_entry.id   AF-A0A132TBH4-F1
#
_cell.length_a   1.000
_cell.length_b   1.000
_cell.length_c   1.000
_cell.angle_alpha   90.00
_cell.angle_beta   90.00
_cell.angle_gamma   90.00
#
_symmetry.space_group_name_H-M   'P 1'
#
loop_
_entity.id
_entity.type
_entity.pdbx_description
1 polymer ?
#
loop_
_entity_poly.entity_id
_entity_poly.type
_entity_poly.pdbx_seq_one_letter_code
_entity_poly.pdbx_strand_id
1 'polypeptide(L)'
;MEPTVPELAKPVELLPVPQGWSLGFHLYHVDLPGMRSAGSADWSGLFNTFFWIDRKAGIGGVIATQLLPFFDDKVVETIMAFEAAVYEAARLRAGEGADHWSASTIIPG
;
A
#
# COMPACT_ATOMS: atom_id res chain seq x y z
N MET A 1 9.87 -1.32 17.71
CA MET A 1 8.88 -1.91 18.63
C MET A 1 9.32 -3.33 18.89
N GLU A 2 9.60 -3.67 20.14
CA GLU A 2 10.04 -5.01 20.52
C GLU A 2 8.85 -5.98 20.66
N PRO A 3 8.95 -7.20 20.13
CA PRO A 3 7.87 -8.19 20.23
C PRO A 3 7.81 -8.80 21.63
N THR A 4 6.61 -9.05 22.14
CA THR A 4 6.41 -9.78 23.40
C THR A 4 6.77 -11.26 23.29
N VAL A 5 6.63 -11.85 22.10
CA VAL A 5 6.95 -13.26 21.79
C VAL A 5 7.90 -13.30 20.58
N PRO A 6 9.23 -13.24 20.80
CA PRO A 6 10.22 -13.12 19.72
C PRO A 6 10.21 -14.28 18.71
N GLU A 7 9.75 -15.47 19.11
CA GLU A 7 9.62 -16.62 18.23
C GLU A 7 8.54 -16.43 17.16
N LEU A 8 7.57 -15.53 17.41
CA LEU A 8 6.44 -15.29 16.51
C LEU A 8 6.57 -13.99 15.72
N ALA A 9 7.45 -13.06 16.11
CA ALA A 9 7.56 -11.76 15.47
C ALA A 9 8.98 -11.21 15.57
N LYS A 10 9.44 -10.56 14.50
CA LYS A 10 10.65 -9.73 14.53
C LYS A 10 10.33 -8.32 15.04
N PRO A 11 11.34 -7.57 15.53
CA PRO A 11 11.17 -6.15 15.84
C PRO A 11 10.70 -5.36 14.62
N VAL A 12 9.78 -4.42 14.85
CA VAL A 12 9.22 -3.56 13.79
C VAL A 12 9.63 -2.12 14.03
N GLU A 13 10.22 -1.50 13.01
CA GLU A 13 10.48 -0.07 12.98
C GLU A 13 9.44 0.62 12.11
N LEU A 14 8.88 1.72 12.63
CA LEU A 14 7.99 2.54 11.83
C LEU A 14 8.80 3.51 10.98
N LEU A 15 8.26 3.87 9.82
CA LEU A 15 8.90 4.88 8.98
C LEU A 15 9.01 6.21 9.74
N PRO A 16 10.11 6.97 9.56
CA PRO A 16 10.33 8.25 10.23
C PRO A 16 9.55 9.39 9.55
N VAL A 17 8.24 9.20 9.37
CA VAL A 17 7.35 10.15 8.71
C VAL A 17 6.13 10.44 9.59
N PRO A 18 5.42 11.57 9.39
CA PRO A 18 4.17 11.84 10.08
C PRO A 18 3.15 10.72 9.85
N GLN A 19 2.77 10.05 10.93
CA GLN A 19 1.83 8.93 10.96
C GLN A 19 1.05 8.92 12.27
N GLY A 20 -0.07 8.22 12.29
CA GLY A 20 -1.00 8.26 13.41
C GLY A 20 -2.01 7.12 13.39
N TRP A 21 -3.08 7.30 14.16
CA TRP A 21 -4.03 6.25 14.46
C TRP A 21 -5.46 6.75 14.36
N SER A 22 -6.32 5.95 13.73
CA SER A 22 -7.77 6.12 13.75
C SER A 22 -8.41 5.10 14.71
N LEU A 23 -9.74 5.02 14.71
CA LEU A 23 -10.47 4.03 15.54
C LEU A 23 -10.17 2.57 15.16
N GLY A 24 -9.65 2.30 13.95
CA GLY A 24 -9.41 0.93 13.49
C GLY A 24 -8.14 0.71 12.67
N PHE A 25 -7.38 1.76 12.33
CA PHE A 25 -6.26 1.66 11.39
C PHE A 25 -5.10 2.57 11.77
N HIS A 26 -3.90 2.13 11.40
CA HIS A 26 -2.74 3.00 11.27
C HIS A 26 -2.95 3.92 10.05
N LEU A 27 -2.44 5.16 10.12
CA LEU A 27 -2.60 6.18 9.08
C LEU A 27 -1.24 6.82 8.75
N TYR A 28 -0.97 7.01 7.46
CA TYR A 28 0.08 7.93 7.01
C TYR A 28 -0.49 9.34 6.80
N HIS A 29 0.22 10.37 7.26
CA HIS A 29 -0.18 11.79 7.09
C HIS A 29 0.60 12.51 5.98
N VAL A 30 1.44 11.79 5.24
CA VAL A 30 2.21 12.29 4.10
C VAL A 30 2.01 11.39 2.89
N ASP A 31 2.23 11.93 1.69
CA ASP A 31 2.33 11.11 0.49
C ASP A 31 3.65 10.32 0.55
N LEU A 32 3.57 9.00 0.44
CA LEU A 32 4.70 8.09 0.29
C LEU A 32 5.09 8.08 -1.21
N PRO A 33 6.32 8.48 -1.58
CA PRO A 33 6.73 8.60 -2.98
C PRO A 33 6.50 7.33 -3.79
N GLY A 34 5.72 7.42 -4.86
CA GLY A 34 5.42 6.31 -5.76
C GLY A 34 4.49 5.23 -5.17
N MET A 35 3.97 5.43 -3.96
CA MET A 35 3.13 4.49 -3.25
C MET A 35 1.91 5.22 -2.66
N ARG A 36 1.59 5.00 -1.39
CA ARG A 36 0.38 5.50 -0.74
C ARG A 36 0.31 7.01 -0.66
N SER A 37 -0.90 7.53 -0.81
CA SER A 37 -1.21 8.94 -0.59
C SER A 37 -1.36 9.26 0.90
N ALA A 38 -1.18 10.53 1.27
CA ALA A 38 -1.53 11.06 2.58
C ALA A 38 -2.99 10.73 2.93
N GLY A 39 -3.21 10.24 4.14
CA GLY A 39 -4.51 9.78 4.63
C GLY A 39 -4.81 8.30 4.32
N SER A 40 -3.89 7.57 3.69
CA SER A 40 -4.02 6.12 3.52
C SER A 40 -4.03 5.41 4.88
N ALA A 41 -4.87 4.38 4.99
CA ALA A 41 -5.01 3.54 6.16
C ALA A 41 -4.41 2.15 5.94
N ASP A 42 -3.81 1.55 6.95
CA ASP A 42 -3.28 0.19 6.87
C ASP A 42 -3.29 -0.57 8.20
N TRP A 43 -3.11 -1.88 8.10
CA TRP A 43 -2.85 -2.75 9.24
C TRP A 43 -2.06 -3.99 8.83
N SER A 44 -1.66 -4.75 9.86
CA SER A 44 -0.96 -6.00 9.69
C SER A 44 -1.45 -7.07 10.68
N GLY A 45 -1.32 -8.33 10.27
CA GLY A 45 -1.68 -9.51 11.03
C GLY A 45 -0.49 -10.46 11.14
N LEU A 46 -0.47 -11.23 12.24
CA LEU A 46 0.68 -12.02 12.69
C LEU A 46 1.30 -12.93 11.61
N PHE A 47 0.49 -13.58 10.78
CA PHE A 47 0.97 -14.46 9.70
C PHE A 47 1.40 -13.70 8.44
N ASN A 48 2.08 -12.56 8.64
CA ASN A 48 2.47 -11.63 7.58
C ASN A 48 1.31 -11.34 6.61
N THR A 49 0.16 -10.97 7.18
CA THR A 49 -0.97 -10.43 6.42
C THR A 49 -0.90 -8.92 6.51
N PHE A 50 -1.02 -8.24 5.39
CA PHE A 50 -0.98 -6.79 5.33
C PHE A 50 -2.05 -6.29 4.38
N PHE A 51 -2.73 -5.23 4.76
CA PHE A 51 -3.72 -4.58 3.90
C PHE A 51 -3.64 -3.07 4.04
N TRP A 52 -4.04 -2.37 2.99
CA TRP A 52 -4.09 -0.92 2.97
C TRP A 52 -5.27 -0.41 2.13
N ILE A 53 -5.66 0.82 2.44
CA ILE A 53 -6.78 1.54 1.83
C ILE A 53 -6.31 2.96 1.54
N ASP A 54 -6.24 3.31 0.26
CA ASP A 54 -5.92 4.65 -0.21
C ASP A 54 -7.11 5.22 -1.01
N ARG A 55 -7.94 6.01 -0.33
CA ARG A 55 -9.13 6.61 -0.92
C ARG A 55 -8.80 7.68 -1.97
N LYS A 56 -7.64 8.35 -1.87
CA LYS A 56 -7.24 9.40 -2.80
C LYS A 56 -6.80 8.79 -4.13
N ALA A 57 -6.08 7.67 -4.08
CA ALA A 57 -5.70 6.90 -5.27
C ALA A 57 -6.83 5.98 -5.77
N GLY A 58 -7.85 5.71 -4.96
CA GLY A 58 -8.90 4.73 -5.29
C GLY A 58 -8.39 3.28 -5.26
N ILE A 59 -7.37 3.01 -4.43
CA ILE A 59 -6.67 1.71 -4.36
C ILE A 59 -6.93 1.08 -2.99
N GLY A 60 -7.21 -0.21 -2.99
CA GLY A 60 -7.16 -1.06 -1.80
C GLY A 60 -6.40 -2.33 -2.13
N GLY A 61 -5.59 -2.82 -1.21
CA GLY A 61 -4.75 -3.99 -1.41
C GLY A 61 -4.69 -4.87 -0.19
N VAL A 62 -4.52 -6.18 -0.42
CA VAL A 62 -4.22 -7.15 0.62
C VAL A 62 -3.21 -8.15 0.07
N ILE A 63 -2.21 -8.48 0.89
CA ILE A 63 -1.35 -9.64 0.72
C ILE A 63 -1.44 -10.45 2.00
N ALA A 64 -1.72 -11.74 1.87
CA ALA A 64 -1.90 -12.64 3.00
C ALA A 64 -1.05 -13.88 2.80
N THR A 65 -0.25 -14.21 3.80
CA THR A 65 0.54 -15.44 3.82
C THR A 65 0.14 -16.30 5.02
N GLN A 66 0.79 -17.45 5.17
CA GLN A 66 0.70 -18.30 6.36
C GLN A 66 2.11 -18.50 6.96
N LEU A 67 2.92 -17.44 6.94
CA LEU A 67 4.34 -17.50 7.30
C LEU A 67 4.60 -16.81 8.64
N LEU A 68 5.52 -17.40 9.40
CA LEU A 68 6.12 -16.86 10.61
C LEU A 68 7.65 -16.89 10.47
N PRO A 69 8.38 -16.02 11.20
CA PRO A 69 7.87 -15.00 12.12
C PRO A 69 7.19 -13.82 11.39
N PHE A 70 6.33 -13.08 12.09
CA PHE A 70 5.80 -11.80 11.62
C PHE A 70 6.95 -10.85 11.29
N PHE A 71 6.77 -10.08 10.23
CA PHE A 71 7.78 -9.16 9.70
C PHE A 71 9.02 -9.89 9.18
N ASP A 72 8.82 -11.02 8.51
CA ASP A 72 9.91 -11.72 7.81
C ASP A 72 10.44 -10.88 6.64
N ASP A 73 11.76 -10.84 6.48
CA ASP A 73 12.43 -9.88 5.58
C ASP A 73 12.05 -10.12 4.12
N LYS A 74 11.89 -11.39 3.72
CA LYS A 74 11.47 -11.72 2.35
C LYS A 74 10.02 -11.37 2.11
N VAL A 75 9.17 -11.53 3.13
CA VAL A 75 7.76 -11.14 3.01
C VAL A 75 7.63 -9.62 2.97
N VAL A 76 8.42 -8.89 3.77
CA VAL A 76 8.51 -7.42 3.73
C VAL A 76 9.00 -6.92 2.37
N GLU A 77 10.05 -7.53 1.80
CA GLU A 77 10.50 -7.22 0.44
C GLU A 77 9.39 -7.46 -0.60
N THR A 78 8.71 -8.61 -0.47
CA THR A 78 7.62 -8.99 -1.39
C THR A 78 6.47 -7.99 -1.34
N ILE A 79 6.02 -7.56 -0.15
CA ILE A 79 4.92 -6.59 -0.05
C ILE A 79 5.33 -5.23 -0.59
N MET A 80 6.55 -4.74 -0.31
CA MET A 80 6.99 -3.45 -0.85
C MET A 80 6.99 -3.47 -2.39
N ALA A 81 7.50 -4.55 -2.98
CA ALA A 81 7.49 -4.72 -4.43
C ALA A 81 6.06 -4.85 -4.99
N PHE A 82 5.21 -5.65 -4.34
CA PHE A 82 3.82 -5.84 -4.74
C PHE A 82 3.04 -4.53 -4.70
N GLU A 83 3.17 -3.77 -3.62
CA GLU A 83 2.49 -2.49 -3.46
C GLU A 83 2.95 -1.47 -4.51
N ALA A 84 4.26 -1.31 -4.70
CA ALA A 84 4.80 -0.43 -5.74
C ALA A 84 4.28 -0.80 -7.15
N ALA A 85 4.21 -2.10 -7.46
CA ALA A 85 3.66 -2.57 -8.73
C ALA A 85 2.17 -2.26 -8.90
N VAL A 86 1.38 -2.35 -7.84
CA VAL A 86 -0.06 -1.99 -7.85
C VAL A 86 -0.24 -0.51 -8.17
N TYR A 87 0.52 0.37 -7.51
CA TYR A 87 0.44 1.81 -7.74
C TYR A 87 0.91 2.20 -9.15
N GLU A 88 1.99 1.59 -9.64
CA GLU A 88 2.46 1.84 -11.01
C GLU A 88 1.43 1.37 -12.05
N ALA A 89 0.86 0.18 -11.88
CA ALA A 89 -0.19 -0.31 -12.78
C ALA A 89 -1.43 0.60 -12.78
N ALA A 90 -1.84 1.11 -11.62
CA ALA A 90 -2.94 2.05 -11.51
C ALA A 90 -2.64 3.38 -12.24
N ARG A 91 -1.41 3.90 -12.12
CA ARG A 91 -0.95 5.11 -12.82
C ARG A 91 -0.96 4.93 -14.33
N LEU A 92 -0.46 3.79 -14.83
CA LEU A 92 -0.46 3.48 -16.27
C LEU A 92 -1.89 3.41 -16.83
N ARG A 93 -2.80 2.73 -16.12
CA ARG A 93 -4.22 2.66 -16.49
C ARG A 93 -4.90 4.05 -16.52
N ALA A 94 -4.55 4.93 -15.57
CA ALA A 94 -5.07 6.29 -15.57
C ALA A 94 -4.57 7.11 -16.78
N GLY A 95 -3.34 6.85 -17.24
CA GLY A 95 -2.80 7.45 -18.47
C GLY A 95 -3.52 6.99 -19.74
N GLU A 96 -3.75 5.68 -19.89
CA GLU A 96 -4.49 5.11 -21.03
C GLU A 96 -5.94 5.65 -21.13
N GLY A 97 -6.55 5.93 -19.97
CA GLY A 97 -7.86 6.56 -19.85
C GLY A 97 -7.94 7.98 -20.43
N ALA A 98 -6.86 8.76 -20.30
CA ALA A 98 -6.81 10.13 -20.79
C ALA A 98 -6.66 10.21 -22.31
N ASP A 99 -5.97 9.22 -22.90
CA ASP A 99 -5.67 9.21 -24.34
C ASP A 99 -6.91 8.83 -25.18
N HIS A 100 -7.81 7.99 -24.65
CA HIS A 100 -8.99 7.52 -25.40
C HIS A 100 -10.07 8.60 -25.63
N TRP A 101 -10.09 9.69 -24.85
CA TRP A 101 -11.05 10.79 -25.03
C TRP A 101 -10.61 11.79 -26.11
N SER A 102 -9.33 11.80 -26.50
CA SER A 102 -8.82 12.74 -27.49
C SER A 102 -9.21 12.41 -28.95
N ALA A 103 -9.67 11.18 -29.22
CA ALA A 103 -9.91 10.70 -30.58
C ALA A 103 -11.35 10.90 -31.11
N SER A 104 -12.30 11.38 -30.30
CA SER A 104 -13.72 11.46 -30.70
C SER A 104 -14.21 12.83 -31.23
N THR A 105 -13.32 13.81 -31.45
CA THR A 105 -13.72 15.18 -31.86
C THR A 105 -13.57 15.47 -33.37
N ILE A 106 -13.40 14.46 -34.23
CA ILE A 106 -13.35 14.69 -35.68
C ILE A 106 -14.47 13.92 -36.39
N ILE A 107 -15.70 14.44 -36.28
CA ILE A 107 -16.71 14.25 -37.32
C ILE A 107 -16.97 15.64 -37.93
N PRO A 108 -16.42 15.92 -39.13
CA PRO A 108 -16.80 17.11 -39.87
C PRO A 108 -18.07 16.81 -40.68
N GLY A 109 -19.06 17.69 -40.53
CA GLY A 109 -20.04 18.09 -41.56
C GLY A 109 -20.92 17.02 -42.17
#